data_AF-A0A7G1IMS3-F1
#
_entry.id   AF-A0A7G1IMS3-F1
#
_cell.length_a   1.000
_cell.length_b   1.000
_cell.length_c   1.000
_cell.angle_alpha   90.00
_cell.angle_beta   90.00
_cell.angle_gamma   90.00
#
_symmetry.space_group_name_H-M   'P 1'
#
loop_
_entity.id
_entity.type
_entity.pdbx_description
1 polymer ?
#
loop_
_entity_poly.entity_id
_entity_poly.type
_entity_poly.pdbx_seq_one_letter_code
_entity_poly.pdbx_strand_id
1 'polypeptide(L)'
;MRGTVDCRPRAVRIVERHGYDIAPIDVTGADGELTVLSYVWPDQHARMKRLRGAIAVARTVPAQLHRQTAAEAVAGLTLADGTLTVLWHSITWQYLSADERAAIRAAVEHLGAQAGPRAPFAHLTLEPARDGPGSPLKFLVRAAGWPGGRTRVLGECHPHGPPVTWR
;
A
#
# COMPACT_ATOMS: atom_id res chain seq x y z
N MET A 1 -32.37 2.19 -15.75
CA MET A 1 -32.29 2.22 -14.28
C MET A 1 -30.84 2.46 -13.86
N ARG A 2 -30.49 3.66 -13.38
CA ARG A 2 -29.19 3.93 -12.75
C ARG A 2 -29.40 3.79 -11.24
N GLY A 3 -28.87 2.73 -10.64
CA GLY A 3 -28.90 2.55 -9.20
C GLY A 3 -28.00 3.59 -8.54
N THR A 4 -28.58 4.40 -7.65
CA THR A 4 -27.85 5.26 -6.73
C THR A 4 -27.11 4.38 -5.73
N VAL A 5 -25.77 4.34 -5.84
CA VAL A 5 -24.92 3.73 -4.82
C VAL A 5 -24.91 4.68 -3.61
N ASP A 6 -25.32 4.20 -2.44
CA ASP A 6 -25.17 4.93 -1.18
C ASP A 6 -23.66 5.02 -0.87
N CYS A 7 -23.07 6.18 -1.14
CA CYS A 7 -21.65 6.46 -0.91
C CYS A 7 -21.35 6.86 0.54
N ARG A 8 -22.27 6.69 1.50
CA ARG A 8 -21.93 6.86 2.91
C ARG A 8 -20.86 5.82 3.27
N PRO A 9 -19.65 6.23 3.70
CA PRO A 9 -18.63 5.28 4.09
C PRO A 9 -19.15 4.50 5.30
N ARG A 10 -19.53 3.24 5.07
CA ARG A 10 -19.67 2.29 6.18
C ARG A 10 -18.30 2.19 6.82
N ALA A 11 -18.25 2.24 8.16
CA ALA A 11 -17.01 2.08 8.89
C ALA A 11 -16.35 0.76 8.47
N VAL A 12 -15.13 0.84 7.93
CA VAL A 12 -14.34 -0.34 7.56
C VAL A 12 -13.70 -0.87 8.84
N ARG A 13 -14.11 -2.07 9.25
CA ARG A 13 -13.49 -2.75 10.39
C ARG A 13 -12.18 -3.41 9.92
N ILE A 14 -11.05 -2.94 10.44
CA ILE A 14 -9.74 -3.56 10.22
C ILE A 14 -9.55 -4.65 11.29
N VAL A 15 -9.56 -5.91 10.87
CA VAL A 15 -9.42 -7.07 11.78
C VAL A 15 -7.95 -7.40 12.10
N GLU A 16 -7.05 -7.10 11.16
CA GLU A 16 -5.62 -7.31 11.30
C GLU A 16 -4.85 -6.31 10.42
N ARG A 17 -3.57 -6.07 10.73
CA ARG A 17 -2.66 -5.28 9.91
C ARG A 17 -1.20 -5.66 10.21
N HIS A 18 -0.43 -5.79 9.15
CA HIS A 18 0.98 -6.15 9.22
C HIS A 18 1.80 -5.24 8.31
N GLY A 19 3.00 -4.89 8.73
CA GLY A 19 4.00 -4.19 7.93
C GLY A 19 5.22 -5.07 7.75
N TYR A 20 5.81 -5.05 6.56
CA TYR A 20 6.97 -5.88 6.22
C TYR A 20 8.05 -5.01 5.59
N ASP A 21 9.26 -5.10 6.12
CA ASP A 21 10.44 -4.42 5.60
C ASP A 21 11.71 -5.21 5.97
N ILE A 22 12.80 -5.08 5.22
CA ILE A 22 14.08 -5.74 5.54
C ILE A 22 14.80 -5.09 6.73
N ALA A 23 14.45 -3.85 7.04
CA ALA A 23 14.96 -3.03 8.14
C ALA A 23 13.84 -2.13 8.71
N PRO A 24 12.81 -2.73 9.34
CA PRO A 24 11.64 -1.99 9.81
C PRO A 24 12.04 -0.97 10.88
N ILE A 25 11.49 0.24 10.79
CA ILE A 25 11.66 1.30 11.79
C ILE A 25 10.38 1.39 12.62
N ASP A 26 10.47 1.06 13.91
CA ASP A 26 9.37 1.29 14.85
C ASP A 26 9.32 2.77 15.27
N VAL A 27 8.44 3.52 14.61
CA VAL A 27 8.23 4.95 14.87
C VAL A 27 7.51 5.26 16.18
N THR A 28 7.05 4.24 16.92
CA THR A 28 6.37 4.48 18.20
C THR A 28 7.36 4.85 19.30
N GLY A 29 8.61 4.36 19.21
CA GLY A 29 9.74 4.72 20.08
C GLY A 29 10.49 5.99 19.66
N ALA A 30 11.25 6.58 20.60
CA ALA A 30 11.96 7.84 20.39
C ALA A 30 13.01 7.75 19.26
N ASP A 31 13.79 6.67 19.22
CA ASP A 31 14.85 6.49 18.21
C ASP A 31 14.26 6.33 16.80
N GLY A 32 13.17 5.58 16.65
CA GLY A 32 12.50 5.42 15.37
C GLY A 32 11.82 6.70 14.90
N GLU A 33 11.16 7.44 15.79
CA GLU A 33 10.64 8.78 15.50
C GLU A 33 11.76 9.72 15.02
N LEU A 34 12.86 9.82 15.77
CA LEU A 34 13.99 10.66 15.39
C LEU A 34 14.56 10.26 14.02
N THR A 35 14.71 8.95 13.78
CA THR A 35 15.23 8.43 12.52
C THR A 35 14.39 8.87 11.34
N VAL A 36 13.06 8.65 11.35
CA VAL A 36 12.22 9.05 10.21
C VAL A 36 12.10 10.56 10.05
N LEU A 37 12.14 11.33 11.14
CA LEU A 37 12.13 12.80 11.07
C LEU A 37 13.42 13.35 10.42
N SER A 38 14.55 12.65 10.57
CA SER A 38 15.82 13.03 9.95
C SER A 38 15.82 12.93 8.43
N TYR A 39 14.87 12.19 7.84
CA TYR A 39 14.73 12.04 6.39
C TYR A 39 13.98 13.20 5.71
N VAL A 40 13.52 14.19 6.49
CA VAL A 40 12.79 15.34 5.98
C VAL A 40 13.62 16.60 6.18
N TRP A 41 13.91 17.32 5.09
CA TRP A 41 14.67 18.57 5.17
C TRP A 41 13.93 19.63 6.01
N PRO A 42 14.68 20.49 6.74
CA PRO A 42 14.09 21.47 7.67
C PRO A 42 13.06 22.43 7.05
N ASP A 43 13.22 22.77 5.77
CA ASP A 43 12.34 23.69 5.04
C ASP A 43 11.02 23.04 4.59
N GLN A 44 10.92 21.70 4.62
CA GLN A 44 9.73 20.95 4.20
C GLN A 44 8.65 20.84 5.30
N HIS A 45 8.26 21.97 5.87
CA HIS A 45 7.33 22.08 7.00
C HIS A 45 6.02 21.28 6.81
N ALA A 46 5.43 21.33 5.62
CA ALA A 46 4.20 20.59 5.33
C ALA A 46 4.40 19.06 5.38
N ARG A 47 5.56 18.57 4.91
CA ARG A 47 5.91 17.14 4.96
C ARG A 47 6.22 16.72 6.40
N MET A 48 6.95 17.55 7.15
CA MET A 48 7.23 17.34 8.57
C MET A 48 5.94 17.23 9.39
N LYS A 49 4.97 18.12 9.17
CA LYS A 49 3.67 18.08 9.84
C LYS A 49 2.90 16.79 9.53
N ARG A 50 2.90 16.35 8.26
CA ARG A 50 2.25 15.08 7.87
C ARG A 50 2.93 13.87 8.51
N LEU A 51 4.26 13.82 8.53
CA LEU A 51 5.00 12.72 9.13
C LEU A 51 4.71 12.61 10.63
N ARG A 52 4.76 13.72 11.38
CA ARG A 52 4.35 13.73 12.80
C ARG A 52 2.91 13.25 13.01
N GLY A 53 1.99 13.62 12.11
CA GLY A 53 0.63 13.09 12.11
C GLY A 53 0.57 11.58 11.90
N ALA A 54 1.35 11.05 10.96
CA ALA A 54 1.44 9.60 10.71
C ALA A 54 2.03 8.83 11.91
N ILE A 55 3.05 9.39 12.58
CA ILE A 55 3.62 8.83 13.82
C ILE A 55 2.56 8.79 14.93
N ALA A 56 1.76 9.86 15.09
CA ALA A 56 0.66 9.89 16.05
C ALA A 56 -0.42 8.82 15.74
N VAL A 57 -0.70 8.58 14.45
CA VAL A 57 -1.59 7.47 14.03
C VAL A 57 -0.96 6.11 14.36
N ALA A 58 0.32 5.90 14.08
CA ALA A 58 0.99 4.63 14.37
C ALA A 58 0.97 4.28 15.88
N ARG A 59 1.01 5.29 16.76
CA ARG A 59 0.88 5.11 18.22
C ARG A 59 -0.53 4.71 18.67
N THR A 60 -1.57 5.20 17.99
CA THR A 60 -2.97 4.91 18.34
C THR A 60 -3.54 3.71 17.60
N VAL A 61 -2.95 3.35 16.46
CA VAL A 61 -3.35 2.26 15.58
C VAL A 61 -2.09 1.46 15.18
N PRO A 62 -1.49 0.70 16.12
CA PRO A 62 -0.26 -0.01 15.86
C PRO A 62 -0.46 -1.12 14.82
N ALA A 63 0.61 -1.39 14.08
CA ALA A 63 0.74 -2.53 13.18
C ALA A 63 1.90 -3.41 13.65
N GLN A 64 1.79 -4.72 13.48
CA GLN A 64 2.91 -5.61 13.73
C GLN A 64 3.90 -5.50 12.57
N LEU A 65 5.13 -5.08 12.89
CA LEU A 65 6.22 -4.98 11.92
C LEU A 65 7.03 -6.26 11.90
N HIS A 66 7.27 -6.78 10.72
CA HIS A 66 8.04 -8.00 10.48
C HIS A 66 9.29 -7.68 9.67
N ARG A 67 10.43 -8.21 10.11
CA ARG A 67 11.69 -8.08 9.38
C ARG A 67 11.79 -9.18 8.33
N GLN A 68 11.30 -8.91 7.13
CA GLN A 68 11.20 -9.88 6.03
C GLN A 68 11.29 -9.16 4.68
N THR A 69 11.73 -9.89 3.65
CA THR A 69 11.65 -9.36 2.28
C THR A 69 10.20 -9.25 1.81
N ALA A 70 9.94 -8.40 0.83
CA ALA A 70 8.61 -8.28 0.24
C ALA A 70 8.16 -9.59 -0.43
N ALA A 71 9.08 -10.34 -1.03
CA ALA A 71 8.78 -11.63 -1.65
C ALA A 71 8.36 -12.68 -0.62
N GLU A 72 9.09 -12.83 0.49
CA GLU A 72 8.73 -13.74 1.59
C GLU A 72 7.39 -13.35 2.21
N ALA A 73 7.18 -12.06 2.45
CA ALA A 73 5.94 -11.55 3.03
C ALA A 73 4.73 -11.92 2.17
N VAL A 74 4.77 -11.65 0.86
CA VAL A 74 3.65 -11.93 -0.05
C VAL A 74 3.45 -13.43 -0.25
N ALA A 75 4.53 -14.23 -0.27
CA ALA A 75 4.42 -15.69 -0.33
C ALA A 75 3.75 -16.30 0.90
N GLY A 76 3.89 -15.66 2.07
CA GLY A 76 3.27 -16.09 3.32
C GLY A 76 1.85 -15.56 3.56
N LEU A 77 1.32 -14.70 2.68
CA LEU A 77 -0.04 -14.17 2.85
C LEU A 77 -1.09 -15.27 2.63
N THR A 78 -2.15 -15.22 3.43
CA THR A 78 -3.30 -16.12 3.32
C THR A 78 -4.59 -15.32 3.25
N LEU A 79 -5.55 -15.78 2.46
CA LEU A 79 -6.89 -15.19 2.43
C LEU A 79 -7.73 -15.72 3.58
N ALA A 80 -8.50 -14.86 4.23
CA ALA A 80 -9.37 -15.24 5.34
C ALA A 80 -10.87 -15.13 4.98
N ASP A 81 -11.66 -16.11 5.43
CA ASP A 81 -13.10 -16.13 5.22
C ASP A 81 -13.79 -14.96 5.94
N GLY A 82 -14.72 -14.30 5.26
CA GLY A 82 -15.44 -13.12 5.76
C GLY A 82 -14.64 -11.82 5.72
N THR A 83 -13.42 -11.79 5.19
CA THR A 83 -12.57 -10.59 5.18
C THR A 83 -12.01 -10.29 3.80
N LEU A 84 -11.80 -9.00 3.51
CA LEU A 84 -11.02 -8.56 2.36
C LEU A 84 -9.55 -8.52 2.76
N THR A 85 -8.73 -9.35 2.12
CA THR A 85 -7.27 -9.26 2.26
C THR A 85 -6.77 -8.16 1.33
N VAL A 86 -5.97 -7.22 1.85
CA VAL A 86 -5.40 -6.11 1.07
C VAL A 86 -3.88 -6.16 1.13
N LEU A 87 -3.24 -6.41 -0.01
CA LEU A 87 -1.82 -6.15 -0.18
C LEU A 87 -1.64 -4.70 -0.66
N TRP A 88 -0.95 -3.87 0.11
CA TRP A 88 -0.66 -2.49 -0.26
C TRP A 88 0.84 -2.20 -0.23
N HIS A 89 1.32 -1.49 -1.26
CA HIS A 89 2.68 -0.95 -1.28
C HIS A 89 2.77 0.33 -2.11
N SER A 90 3.83 1.11 -1.87
CA SER A 90 4.04 2.39 -2.55
C SER A 90 5.52 2.66 -2.80
N ILE A 91 5.86 3.01 -4.04
CA ILE A 91 7.23 3.34 -4.49
C ILE A 91 8.20 2.19 -4.14
N THR A 92 7.72 0.95 -4.19
CA THR A 92 8.47 -0.21 -3.74
C THR A 92 9.25 -0.83 -4.89
N TRP A 93 8.70 -0.84 -6.11
CA TRP A 93 9.27 -1.62 -7.21
C TRP A 93 10.67 -1.23 -7.64
N GLN A 94 11.02 0.04 -7.47
CA GLN A 94 12.35 0.56 -7.82
C GLN A 94 13.46 0.05 -6.90
N TYR A 95 13.12 -0.45 -5.72
CA TYR A 95 14.08 -0.98 -4.75
C TYR A 95 14.29 -2.50 -4.88
N LEU A 96 13.38 -3.20 -5.56
CA LEU A 96 13.42 -4.66 -5.64
C LEU A 96 14.27 -5.14 -6.81
N SER A 97 14.86 -6.32 -6.65
CA SER A 97 15.52 -7.04 -7.74
C SER A 97 14.51 -7.50 -8.81
N ALA A 98 15.00 -7.91 -9.99
CA ALA A 98 14.13 -8.47 -11.02
C ALA A 98 13.42 -9.75 -10.53
N ASP A 99 14.14 -10.58 -9.79
CA ASP A 99 13.64 -11.85 -9.27
C ASP A 99 12.60 -11.64 -8.17
N GLU A 100 12.81 -10.72 -7.22
CA GLU A 100 11.77 -10.37 -6.23
C GLU A 100 10.51 -9.81 -6.89
N ARG A 101 10.65 -8.95 -7.90
CA ARG A 101 9.48 -8.43 -8.64
C ARG A 101 8.71 -9.57 -9.31
N ALA A 102 9.41 -10.54 -9.89
CA ALA A 102 8.78 -11.70 -10.52
C ALA A 102 8.08 -12.59 -9.47
N ALA A 103 8.75 -12.87 -8.35
CA ALA A 103 8.21 -13.65 -7.25
C ALA A 103 6.94 -13.03 -6.66
N ILE A 104 6.94 -11.72 -6.40
CA ILE A 104 5.76 -11.03 -5.85
C ILE A 104 4.61 -11.06 -6.86
N ARG A 105 4.87 -10.81 -8.15
CA ARG A 105 3.82 -10.91 -9.18
C ARG A 105 3.21 -12.32 -9.22
N ALA A 106 4.04 -13.36 -9.19
CA ALA A 106 3.56 -14.74 -9.18
C ALA A 106 2.71 -15.05 -7.92
N ALA A 107 3.14 -14.57 -6.75
CA ALA A 107 2.40 -14.77 -5.50
C ALA A 107 1.05 -13.99 -5.48
N VAL A 108 1.01 -12.78 -6.04
CA VAL A 108 -0.23 -12.01 -6.23
C VAL A 108 -1.22 -12.76 -7.13
N GLU A 109 -0.77 -13.32 -8.25
CA GLU A 109 -1.62 -14.13 -9.12
C GLU A 109 -2.10 -15.41 -8.42
N HIS A 110 -1.24 -16.06 -7.65
CA HIS A 110 -1.61 -17.24 -6.85
C HIS A 110 -2.71 -16.92 -5.83
N LEU A 111 -2.57 -15.84 -5.06
CA LEU A 111 -3.59 -15.35 -4.13
C LEU A 111 -4.88 -15.01 -4.87
N GLY A 112 -4.77 -14.31 -6.01
CA GLY A 112 -5.91 -13.97 -6.86
C GLY A 112 -6.69 -15.19 -7.33
N ALA A 113 -6.01 -16.31 -7.63
CA ALA A 113 -6.65 -17.57 -8.03
C ALA A 113 -7.37 -18.28 -6.87
N GLN A 114 -6.96 -18.05 -5.62
CA GLN A 114 -7.64 -18.58 -4.42
C GLN A 114 -8.80 -17.69 -3.95
N ALA A 115 -8.86 -16.44 -4.41
CA ALA A 115 -9.83 -15.47 -3.94
C ALA A 115 -11.25 -15.79 -4.43
N GLY A 116 -12.20 -15.71 -3.49
CA GLY A 116 -13.62 -15.97 -3.75
C GLY A 116 -14.53 -14.92 -3.12
N PRO A 117 -15.86 -15.02 -3.30
CA PRO A 117 -16.81 -14.03 -2.79
C PRO A 117 -16.76 -13.81 -1.27
N ARG A 118 -16.39 -14.85 -0.50
CA ARG A 118 -16.26 -14.76 0.97
C ARG A 118 -14.86 -14.41 1.45
N ALA A 119 -13.83 -14.61 0.63
CA ALA A 119 -12.44 -14.28 0.93
C ALA A 119 -11.82 -13.51 -0.25
N PRO A 120 -12.28 -12.28 -0.53
CA PRO A 120 -11.76 -11.49 -1.64
C PRO A 120 -10.34 -10.99 -1.37
N PHE A 121 -9.63 -10.66 -2.44
CA PHE A 121 -8.27 -10.13 -2.39
C PHE A 121 -8.19 -8.82 -3.19
N ALA A 122 -7.45 -7.84 -2.66
CA ALA A 122 -7.14 -6.61 -3.37
C ALA A 122 -5.64 -6.32 -3.32
N HIS A 123 -5.08 -5.96 -4.47
CA HIS A 123 -3.72 -5.44 -4.59
C HIS A 123 -3.77 -3.95 -4.91
N LEU A 124 -3.42 -3.12 -3.93
CA LEU A 124 -3.40 -1.67 -4.02
C LEU A 124 -1.96 -1.18 -4.16
N THR A 125 -1.71 -0.33 -5.14
CA THR A 125 -0.35 0.17 -5.42
C THR A 125 -0.35 1.68 -5.59
N LEU A 126 0.71 2.34 -5.12
CA LEU A 126 1.09 3.69 -5.54
C LEU A 126 2.48 3.62 -6.14
N GLU A 127 2.59 3.53 -7.46
CA GLU A 127 3.87 3.26 -8.13
C GLU A 127 4.10 4.21 -9.31
N PRO A 128 5.38 4.54 -9.62
CA PRO A 128 5.74 5.28 -10.81
C PRO A 128 5.28 4.53 -12.08
N ALA A 129 4.80 5.29 -13.06
CA ALA A 129 4.31 4.79 -14.33
C ALA A 129 4.59 5.78 -15.46
N ARG A 130 4.64 5.27 -16.69
CA ARG A 130 4.71 6.05 -17.92
C ARG A 130 3.70 5.49 -18.91
N ASP A 131 3.09 6.37 -19.69
CA ASP A 131 2.17 5.97 -20.78
C ASP A 131 2.91 5.47 -22.03
N GLY A 132 4.23 5.66 -22.09
CA GLY A 132 5.09 5.22 -23.18
C GLY A 132 6.53 5.73 -23.04
N PRO A 133 7.44 5.33 -23.93
CA PRO A 133 8.80 5.87 -23.99
C PRO A 133 8.79 7.40 -24.12
N GLY A 134 9.55 8.10 -23.28
CA GLY A 134 9.64 9.57 -23.30
C GLY A 134 8.49 10.32 -22.61
N SER A 135 7.38 9.67 -22.28
CA SER A 135 6.27 10.30 -21.56
C SER A 135 6.67 10.72 -20.13
N PRO A 136 6.11 11.81 -19.58
CA PRO A 136 6.35 12.23 -18.20
C PRO A 136 6.06 11.10 -17.19
N LEU A 137 6.82 11.08 -16.10
CA LEU A 137 6.61 10.13 -15.00
C LEU A 137 5.35 10.53 -14.21
N LYS A 138 4.46 9.57 -14.00
CA LYS A 138 3.24 9.71 -13.19
C LYS A 138 3.31 8.78 -12.00
N PHE A 139 2.63 9.12 -10.91
CA PHE A 139 2.49 8.21 -9.75
C PHE A 139 1.02 7.87 -9.61
N LEU A 140 0.68 6.62 -9.88
CA LEU A 140 -0.70 6.19 -10.02
C LEU A 140 -1.11 5.31 -8.85
N VAL A 141 -2.25 5.65 -8.24
CA VAL A 141 -2.95 4.78 -7.31
C VAL A 141 -3.76 3.79 -8.15
N ARG A 142 -3.44 2.50 -8.04
CA ARG A 142 -4.15 1.42 -8.77
C ARG A 142 -4.63 0.36 -7.81
N ALA A 143 -5.82 -0.18 -8.07
CA ALA A 143 -6.35 -1.34 -7.38
C ALA A 143 -6.69 -2.44 -8.39
N ALA A 144 -6.15 -3.64 -8.17
CA ALA A 144 -6.66 -4.87 -8.74
C ALA A 144 -7.46 -5.62 -7.67
N GLY A 145 -8.62 -6.17 -8.04
CA GLY A 145 -9.51 -6.86 -7.10
C GLY A 145 -9.93 -8.22 -7.63
N TRP A 146 -9.92 -9.21 -6.75
CA TRP A 146 -10.35 -10.58 -7.00
C TRP A 146 -11.55 -10.95 -6.12
N PRO A 147 -12.50 -11.76 -6.62
CA PRO A 147 -12.49 -12.41 -7.94
C PRO A 147 -12.65 -11.43 -9.12
N GLY A 148 -11.97 -11.71 -10.24
CA GLY A 148 -12.06 -10.95 -11.50
C GLY A 148 -10.77 -10.28 -11.98
N GLY A 149 -9.79 -10.03 -11.10
CA GLY A 149 -8.43 -9.58 -11.45
C GLY A 149 -8.32 -8.24 -12.17
N ARG A 150 -9.40 -7.45 -12.25
CA ARG A 150 -9.42 -6.24 -13.06
C ARG A 150 -8.75 -5.07 -12.33
N THR A 151 -7.65 -4.59 -12.90
CA THR A 151 -6.97 -3.37 -12.44
C THR A 151 -7.74 -2.12 -12.84
N ARG A 152 -7.85 -1.16 -11.91
CA ARG A 152 -8.40 0.17 -12.12
C ARG A 152 -7.43 1.23 -11.60
N VAL A 153 -7.30 2.33 -12.33
CA VAL A 153 -6.62 3.53 -11.83
C VAL A 153 -7.62 4.30 -10.97
N LEU A 154 -7.31 4.48 -9.68
CA LEU A 154 -8.13 5.22 -8.73
C LEU A 154 -7.75 6.70 -8.67
N GLY A 155 -6.50 7.03 -8.99
CA GLY A 155 -6.03 8.41 -8.96
C GLY A 155 -4.57 8.55 -9.38
N GLU A 156 -4.14 9.80 -9.46
CA GLU A 156 -2.76 10.22 -9.70
C GLU A 156 -2.33 11.16 -8.59
N CYS A 157 -1.07 11.09 -8.15
CA CYS A 157 -0.61 11.95 -7.07
C CYS A 157 0.88 12.33 -7.18
N HIS A 158 1.37 13.13 -6.24
CA HIS A 158 2.80 13.40 -6.09
C HIS A 158 3.53 12.15 -5.57
N PRO A 159 4.84 11.94 -5.85
CA PRO A 159 5.64 10.86 -5.24
C PRO A 159 5.69 10.85 -3.69
N HIS A 160 5.11 11.85 -3.04
CA HIS A 160 5.04 11.94 -1.57
C HIS A 160 3.59 12.00 -1.08
N GLY A 161 2.65 11.47 -1.88
CA GLY A 161 1.22 11.48 -1.64
C GLY A 161 0.58 12.78 -2.16
N PRO A 162 0.29 13.78 -1.32
CA PRO A 162 -0.44 14.98 -1.76
C PRO A 162 0.32 15.87 -2.78
N PRO A 163 -0.40 16.53 -3.70
CA PRO A 163 -1.84 16.42 -3.95
C PRO A 163 -2.21 15.07 -4.61
N VAL A 164 -3.44 14.62 -4.36
CA VAL A 164 -4.03 13.43 -5.00
C VAL A 164 -5.24 13.86 -5.82
N THR A 165 -5.26 13.49 -7.09
CA THR A 165 -6.39 13.67 -8.02
C THR A 165 -7.07 12.32 -8.22
N TRP A 166 -8.25 12.16 -7.61
CA TRP A 166 -9.07 10.94 -7.68
C TRP A 166 -9.89 10.86 -8.98
N ARG A 167 -10.29 9.64 -9.37
CA ARG A 167 -11.14 9.35 -10.53
C ARG A 167 -12.52 8.83 -10.15
#